data_AF-A0A4U9CYQ0-F1
#
_entry.id   AF-A0A4U9CYQ0-F1
#
_cell.length_a   1.000
_cell.length_b   1.000
_cell.length_c   1.000
_cell.angle_alpha   90.00
_cell.angle_beta   90.00
_cell.angle_gamma   90.00
#
_symmetry.space_group_name_H-M   'P 1'
#
loop_
_entity.id
_entity.type
_entity.pdbx_description
1 polymer ?
#
loop_
_entity_poly.entity_id
_entity_poly.type
_entity_poly.pdbx_seq_one_letter_code
_entity_poly.pdbx_strand_id
1 'polypeptide(L)'
;MAAHVEANTVGFATQSDRLAWLVAEGYYDADVLARYDHRFVLALFEQAHGYRFRFQTFLGAWKFYTSYALKTFDGKRYLEHFADRTCMVALSLAQGDETWPASWPMRS
;
A
#
# COMPACT_ATOMS: atom_id res chain seq x y z
N MET A 1 -5.14 -8.74 16.65
CA MET A 1 -4.83 -8.60 15.21
C MET A 1 -3.61 -7.71 14.97
N ALA A 2 -3.57 -6.48 15.52
CA ALA A 2 -2.43 -5.58 15.38
C ALA A 2 -1.07 -6.24 15.67
N ALA A 3 -0.90 -6.88 16.83
CA ALA A 3 0.34 -7.59 17.18
C ALA A 3 0.70 -8.75 16.23
N HIS A 4 -0.28 -9.43 15.63
CA HIS A 4 -0.02 -10.49 14.66
C HIS A 4 0.39 -9.91 13.30
N VAL A 5 -0.24 -8.82 12.87
CA VAL A 5 0.09 -8.13 11.62
C VAL A 5 1.48 -7.49 11.74
N GLU A 6 1.74 -6.71 12.78
CA GLU A 6 3.02 -6.02 13.00
C GLU A 6 4.18 -7.02 13.07
N ALA A 7 4.03 -8.12 13.82
CA ALA A 7 5.08 -9.13 13.94
C ALA A 7 5.37 -9.88 12.62
N ASN A 8 4.41 -9.94 11.70
CA ASN A 8 4.54 -10.64 10.42
C ASN A 8 4.65 -9.69 9.22
N THR A 9 4.80 -8.38 9.43
CA THR A 9 4.98 -7.40 8.35
C THR A 9 6.47 -7.20 8.10
N VAL A 10 6.88 -7.17 6.83
CA VAL A 10 8.27 -6.88 6.46
C VAL A 10 8.57 -5.40 6.69
N GLY A 11 9.58 -5.12 7.51
CA GLY A 11 10.08 -3.76 7.73
C GLY A 11 11.08 -3.34 6.65
N PHE A 12 10.99 -2.08 6.22
CA PHE A 12 11.91 -1.47 5.26
C PHE A 12 12.45 -0.15 5.85
N ALA A 13 13.65 0.25 5.43
CA ALA A 13 14.29 1.47 5.92
C ALA A 13 13.57 2.73 5.42
N THR A 14 13.16 2.75 4.15
CA THR A 14 12.38 3.83 3.57
C THR A 14 11.26 3.29 2.67
N GLN A 15 10.27 4.14 2.41
CA GLN A 15 9.21 3.83 1.46
C GLN A 15 9.74 3.62 0.04
N SER A 16 10.80 4.34 -0.34
CA SER A 16 11.48 4.16 -1.63
C SER A 16 12.12 2.77 -1.74
N ASP A 17 12.83 2.32 -0.70
CA ASP A 17 13.46 1.00 -0.68
C ASP A 17 12.41 -0.11 -0.75
N ARG A 18 11.28 0.09 -0.07
CA ARG A 18 10.15 -0.83 -0.12
C ARG A 18 9.59 -0.96 -1.54
N LEU A 19 9.29 0.16 -2.21
CA LEU A 19 8.74 0.14 -3.57
C LEU A 19 9.73 -0.51 -4.56
N ALA A 20 11.02 -0.15 -4.46
CA ALA A 20 12.05 -0.74 -5.29
C ALA A 20 12.16 -2.26 -5.09
N TRP A 21 12.14 -2.72 -3.84
CA TRP A 21 12.18 -4.15 -3.52
C TRP A 21 10.94 -4.90 -4.02
N LEU A 22 9.74 -4.32 -3.83
CA LEU A 22 8.49 -4.92 -4.30
C LEU A 22 8.44 -5.07 -5.81
N VAL A 23 8.97 -4.11 -6.57
CA VAL A 23 9.09 -4.21 -8.02
C VAL A 23 10.15 -5.24 -8.42
N ALA A 24 11.32 -5.21 -7.80
CA ALA A 24 12.43 -6.11 -8.12
C ALA A 24 12.06 -7.59 -7.91
N GLU A 25 11.30 -7.89 -6.86
CA GLU A 25 10.83 -9.24 -6.56
C GLU A 25 9.53 -9.62 -7.30
N GLY A 26 9.00 -8.74 -8.16
CA GLY A 26 7.82 -9.00 -8.98
C GLY A 26 6.49 -8.97 -8.23
N TYR A 27 6.43 -8.34 -7.06
CA TYR A 27 5.18 -8.14 -6.31
C TYR A 27 4.36 -6.96 -6.84
N TYR A 28 5.04 -5.88 -7.23
CA TYR A 28 4.42 -4.68 -7.82
C TYR A 28 4.73 -4.60 -9.31
N ASP A 29 3.75 -4.10 -10.06
CA ASP A 29 3.90 -3.82 -11.48
C ASP A 29 4.68 -2.51 -11.67
N ALA A 30 5.87 -2.63 -12.29
CA ALA A 30 6.72 -1.49 -12.62
C ALA A 30 6.02 -0.51 -13.56
N ASP A 31 5.19 -1.01 -14.48
CA ASP A 31 4.54 -0.20 -15.51
C ASP A 31 3.44 0.71 -14.94
N VAL A 32 2.90 0.38 -13.77
CA VAL A 32 1.97 1.26 -13.05
C VAL A 32 2.75 2.42 -12.43
N LEU A 33 3.84 2.13 -11.74
CA LEU A 33 4.64 3.14 -11.05
C LEU A 33 5.40 4.05 -12.01
N ALA A 34 5.85 3.53 -13.14
CA ALA A 34 6.59 4.28 -14.16
C ALA A 34 5.78 5.39 -14.85
N ARG A 35 4.45 5.41 -14.68
CA ARG A 35 3.56 6.45 -15.22
C ARG A 35 3.56 7.74 -14.41
N TYR A 36 4.18 7.74 -13.24
CA TYR A 36 4.11 8.81 -12.26
C TYR A 36 5.51 9.30 -11.88
N ASP A 37 5.61 10.58 -11.46
CA ASP A 37 6.84 11.04 -10.83
C ASP A 37 7.06 10.29 -9.50
N HIS A 38 8.29 9.81 -9.26
CA HIS A 38 8.60 9.05 -8.05
C HIS A 38 8.30 9.85 -6.77
N ARG A 39 8.50 11.17 -6.78
CA ARG A 39 8.19 12.05 -5.64
C ARG A 39 6.69 12.13 -5.41
N PHE A 40 5.88 12.17 -6.48
CA PHE A 40 4.43 12.11 -6.37
C PHE A 40 3.98 10.80 -5.72
N VAL A 41 4.51 9.66 -6.17
CA VAL A 41 4.22 8.35 -5.58
C VAL A 41 4.56 8.35 -4.09
N LEU A 42 5.77 8.77 -3.72
CA LEU A 42 6.16 8.82 -2.31
C LEU A 42 5.25 9.73 -1.47
N ALA A 43 4.89 10.91 -1.98
CA ALA A 43 4.00 11.83 -1.31
C ALA A 43 2.58 11.26 -1.14
N LEU A 44 2.06 10.54 -2.13
CA LEU A 44 0.76 9.88 -2.05
C LEU A 44 0.75 8.80 -0.96
N PHE A 45 1.81 7.98 -0.87
CA PHE A 45 1.93 6.98 0.19
C PHE A 45 2.07 7.63 1.57
N GLU A 46 2.88 8.67 1.70
CA GLU A 46 3.02 9.44 2.94
C GLU A 46 1.67 10.02 3.39
N GLN A 47 0.92 10.63 2.47
CA GLN A 47 -0.41 11.16 2.73
C GLN A 47 -1.38 10.05 3.18
N ALA A 48 -1.40 8.91 2.49
CA ALA A 48 -2.27 7.79 2.82
C ALA A 48 -2.00 7.23 4.23
N HIS A 49 -0.72 7.08 4.60
CA HIS A 49 -0.32 6.65 5.94
C HIS A 49 -0.59 7.73 7.00
N GLY A 50 -0.53 9.01 6.63
CA GLY A 50 -0.86 10.16 7.48
C GLY A 50 -2.29 10.14 8.03
N TYR A 51 -3.25 9.55 7.30
CA TYR A 51 -4.63 9.39 7.78
C TYR A 51 -4.79 8.38 8.93
N ARG A 52 -3.76 7.57 9.23
CA ARG A 52 -3.76 6.58 10.32
C ARG A 52 -5.03 5.72 10.35
N PHE A 53 -5.44 5.23 9.18
CA PHE A 53 -6.65 4.43 9.03
C PHE A 53 -6.69 3.26 10.02
N ARG A 54 -7.85 3.06 10.66
CA ARG A 54 -8.11 1.93 11.55
C ARG A 54 -9.40 1.24 11.13
N PHE A 55 -9.33 -0.08 11.01
CA PHE A 55 -10.53 -0.88 10.84
C PHE A 55 -11.44 -0.74 12.06
N GLN A 56 -12.71 -0.43 11.82
CA GLN A 56 -13.73 -0.28 12.87
C GLN A 56 -14.15 -1.62 13.49
N THR A 57 -13.85 -2.74 12.81
CA THR A 57 -14.20 -4.07 13.27
C THR A 57 -13.05 -5.05 13.09
N PHE A 58 -12.97 -6.02 14.00
CA PHE A 58 -12.02 -7.13 13.89
C PHE A 58 -12.23 -7.94 12.60
N LEU A 59 -13.49 -8.21 12.23
CA LEU A 59 -13.82 -8.97 11.04
C LEU A 59 -13.35 -8.28 9.75
N GLY A 60 -13.48 -6.94 9.69
CA GLY A 60 -12.97 -6.15 8.56
C GLY A 60 -11.45 -6.27 8.42
N ALA A 61 -10.73 -6.10 9.53
CA ALA A 61 -9.28 -6.29 9.55
C ALA A 61 -8.87 -7.71 9.16
N TRP A 62 -9.53 -8.73 9.75
CA TRP A 62 -9.24 -10.14 9.46
C TRP A 62 -9.43 -10.44 7.97
N LYS A 63 -10.58 -10.06 7.39
CA LYS A 63 -10.87 -10.31 5.98
C LYS A 63 -9.85 -9.64 5.06
N PHE A 64 -9.44 -8.41 5.37
CA PHE A 64 -8.40 -7.72 4.61
C PHE A 64 -7.07 -8.50 4.64
N TYR A 65 -6.55 -8.82 5.83
CA TYR A 65 -5.26 -9.49 5.95
C TYR A 65 -5.29 -10.96 5.52
N THR A 66 -6.43 -11.65 5.57
CA THR A 66 -6.49 -13.03 5.11
C THR A 66 -6.64 -13.13 3.59
N SER A 67 -7.41 -12.24 2.96
CA SER A 67 -7.81 -12.39 1.56
C SER A 67 -7.30 -11.30 0.59
N TYR A 68 -6.90 -10.12 1.09
CA TYR A 68 -6.60 -8.97 0.22
C TYR A 68 -5.19 -8.38 0.40
N ALA A 69 -4.59 -8.45 1.58
CA ALA A 69 -3.23 -7.93 1.78
C ALA A 69 -2.24 -8.73 0.94
N LEU A 70 -1.33 -8.03 0.25
CA LEU A 70 -0.23 -8.70 -0.43
C LEU A 70 0.66 -9.40 0.61
N LYS A 71 0.98 -10.65 0.31
CA LYS A 71 1.86 -11.49 1.10
C LYS A 71 3.06 -11.89 0.26
N THR A 72 4.14 -12.28 0.94
CA THR A 72 5.25 -12.99 0.29
C THR A 72 4.73 -14.24 -0.43
N PHE A 73 5.44 -14.71 -1.46
CA PHE A 73 5.02 -15.90 -2.21
C PHE A 73 4.86 -17.16 -1.33
N ASP A 74 5.62 -17.25 -0.25
CA ASP A 74 5.49 -18.33 0.74
C ASP A 74 4.30 -18.15 1.72
N GLY A 75 3.57 -17.03 1.61
CA GLY A 75 2.38 -16.70 2.39
C GLY A 75 2.64 -16.32 3.85
N LYS A 76 3.91 -16.23 4.29
CA LYS A 76 4.26 -16.10 5.72
C LYS A 76 4.27 -14.67 6.22
N ARG A 77 4.53 -13.69 5.35
CA ARG A 77 4.69 -12.29 5.75
C ARG A 77 3.80 -11.38 4.93
N TYR A 78 3.37 -10.29 5.55
CA TYR A 78 2.64 -9.20 4.93
C TYR A 78 3.61 -8.18 4.33
N LEU A 79 3.28 -7.70 3.14
CA LEU A 79 4.04 -6.71 2.39
C LEU A 79 3.32 -5.35 2.28
N GLU A 80 2.05 -5.31 2.69
CA GLU A 80 1.16 -4.15 2.57
C GLU A 80 0.25 -4.00 3.80
N HIS A 81 -0.04 -2.74 4.11
CA HIS A 81 -1.20 -2.34 4.88
C HIS A 81 -2.34 -1.86 3.97
N PHE A 82 -3.49 -1.56 4.57
CA PHE A 82 -4.66 -1.08 3.85
C PHE A 82 -4.36 0.17 3.02
N ALA A 83 -3.66 1.15 3.61
CA ALA A 83 -3.27 2.38 2.93
C ALA A 83 -2.45 2.10 1.65
N ASP A 84 -1.51 1.16 1.71
CA ASP A 84 -0.67 0.81 0.56
C ASP A 84 -1.49 0.22 -0.60
N ARG A 85 -2.41 -0.69 -0.27
CA ARG A 85 -3.32 -1.29 -1.25
C ARG A 85 -4.18 -0.21 -1.90
N THR A 86 -4.68 0.75 -1.12
CA THR A 86 -5.47 1.88 -1.64
C THR A 86 -4.64 2.74 -2.59
N CYS A 87 -3.39 3.07 -2.25
CA CYS A 87 -2.50 3.82 -3.13
C CYS A 87 -2.28 3.11 -4.47
N MET A 88 -1.94 1.83 -4.46
CA MET A 88 -1.69 1.08 -5.70
C MET A 88 -2.93 0.96 -6.57
N VAL A 89 -4.11 0.76 -5.96
CA VAL A 89 -5.38 0.77 -6.71
C VAL A 89 -5.66 2.14 -7.31
N ALA A 90 -5.42 3.22 -6.58
CA ALA A 90 -5.60 4.58 -7.08
C ALA A 90 -4.66 4.89 -8.26
N LEU A 91 -3.37 4.56 -8.15
CA LEU A 91 -2.39 4.73 -9.23
C LEU A 91 -2.76 3.87 -10.45
N SER A 92 -3.23 2.65 -10.25
CA SER A 92 -3.66 1.78 -11.36
C SER A 92 -4.88 2.34 -12.10
N LEU A 93 -5.84 2.90 -11.36
CA LEU A 93 -7.07 3.48 -11.93
C LEU A 93 -6.84 4.84 -12.58
N ALA A 94 -5.94 5.65 -12.03
CA ALA A 94 -5.65 6.98 -12.55
C ALA A 94 -4.76 6.97 -13.81
N GLN A 95 -4.09 5.86 -14.12
CA GLN A 95 -3.37 5.64 -15.38
C GLN A 95 -2.38 6.75 -15.79
N GLY A 96 -1.74 7.41 -14.84
CA GLY A 96 -0.82 8.54 -15.06
C GLY A 96 -1.42 9.92 -14.76
N ASP A 97 -2.70 10.03 -14.43
CA ASP A 97 -3.30 11.28 -13.97
C ASP A 97 -2.97 11.53 -12.47
N GLU A 98 -2.11 12.50 -12.20
CA GLU A 98 -1.69 12.89 -10.84
C GLU A 98 -2.74 13.76 -10.12
N THR A 99 -3.67 14.36 -10.86
CA THR A 99 -4.71 15.25 -10.32
C THR A 99 -5.80 14.46 -9.59
N TRP A 100 -6.11 13.25 -10.08
CA TRP A 100 -7.20 12.43 -9.56
C TRP A 100 -6.93 11.90 -8.13
N PRO A 101 -5.76 11.33 -7.81
CA PRO A 101 -5.44 10.89 -6.44
C PRO A 101 -5.29 12.04 -5.44
N ALA A 102 -4.80 13.21 -5.88
CA ALA A 102 -4.61 14.38 -5.03
C ALA A 102 -5.93 15.02 -4.57
N SER A 103 -7.02 14.79 -5.30
CA SER A 103 -8.34 15.37 -5.04
C SER A 103 -9.17 14.63 -3.97
N TRP A 104 -8.65 13.54 -3.40
CA TRP A 104 -9.43 12.59 -2.60
C TRP A 104 -9.92 13.17 -1.25
N PRO A 105 -11.24 13.35 -1.03
CA PRO A 105 -11.79 13.68 0.27
C PRO A 105 -12.26 12.38 0.93
N MET A 106 -11.34 11.61 1.52
CA MET A 106 -11.74 10.46 2.35
C MET A 106 -12.22 11.03 3.69
N ARG A 107 -13.52 11.36 3.74
CA ARG A 107 -14.18 11.81 4.96
C ARG A 107 -13.92 10.82 6.10
N SER A 108 -13.48 11.38 7.22
CA SER A 108 -13.33 10.76 8.55
C SER A 108 -14.56 9.98 9.00
#